data_AF-A0A967ATS3-F1
#
_entry.id   AF-A0A967ATS3-F1
#
_cell.length_a   1.000
_cell.length_b   1.000
_cell.length_c   1.000
_cell.angle_alpha   90.00
_cell.angle_beta   90.00
_cell.angle_gamma   90.00
#
_symmetry.space_group_name_H-M   'P 1'
#
loop_
_entity.id
_entity.type
_entity.pdbx_description
1 polymer ?
#
loop_
_entity_poly.entity_id
_entity_poly.type
_entity_poly.pdbx_seq_one_letter_code
_entity_poly.pdbx_strand_id
1 'polypeptide(L)' 'MTKALDHLKQQRDELQVQLHLAKADAKDEWARLETQWDEIKPKLEAAREEVGKTAESVGAALGMAIEELKKGYERLRNRL' A
#
# COMPACT_ATOMS: atom_id res chain seq x y z
N MET A 1 0.77 -7.73 -13.39
CA MET A 1 0.13 -7.02 -12.26
C MET A 1 0.41 -7.68 -10.89
N THR A 2 0.46 -9.02 -10.77
CA THR A 2 0.68 -9.73 -9.48
C THR A 2 1.94 -9.31 -8.72
N LYS A 3 3.10 -9.21 -9.40
CA LYS A 3 4.38 -8.86 -8.75
C LYS A 3 4.39 -7.52 -8.00
N ALA A 4 3.64 -6.52 -8.46
CA ALA A 4 3.63 -5.20 -7.83
C ALA A 4 2.84 -5.21 -6.51
N LEU A 5 1.71 -5.93 -6.49
CA LEU A 5 0.91 -6.10 -5.27
C LEU A 5 1.65 -6.97 -4.25
N ASP A 6 2.28 -8.05 -4.69
CA ASP A 6 3.04 -8.94 -3.82
C ASP A 6 4.23 -8.21 -3.19
N HIS A 7 4.93 -7.36 -3.96
CA HIS A 7 6.00 -6.52 -3.45
C HIS A 7 5.48 -5.51 -2.40
N LEU A 8 4.32 -4.90 -2.64
CA LEU A 8 3.71 -3.95 -1.70
C LEU A 8 3.29 -4.63 -0.38
N LYS A 9 2.72 -5.85 -0.47
CA LYS A 9 2.42 -6.69 0.70
C LYS A 9 3.69 -7.04 1.47
N GLN A 10 4.76 -7.42 0.77
CA GLN A 10 6.04 -7.73 1.39
C GLN A 10 6.64 -6.51 2.12
N GLN A 11 6.64 -5.33 1.50
CA GLN A 11 7.14 -4.09 2.13
C GLN A 11 6.36 -3.75 3.40
N ARG A 12 5.03 -3.93 3.38
CA ARG A 12 4.15 -3.78 4.54
C ARG A 12 4.52 -4.76 5.65
N ASP A 13 4.67 -6.03 5.33
CA ASP A 13 4.99 -7.06 6.34
C ASP A 13 6.38 -6.80 6.99
N GLU A 14 7.37 -6.37 6.20
CA GLU A 14 8.69 -5.95 6.71
C GLU A 14 8.60 -4.75 7.66
N LEU A 15 7.82 -3.73 7.29
CA LEU A 15 7.59 -2.55 8.13
C LEU A 15 6.88 -2.89 9.44
N GLN A 16 5.87 -3.77 9.38
CA GLN A 16 5.13 -4.20 10.56
C GLN A 16 6.05 -4.82 11.62
N VAL A 17 7.06 -5.59 11.19
CA VAL A 17 8.07 -6.18 12.10
C VAL A 17 8.95 -5.09 12.72
N GLN A 18 9.40 -4.12 11.92
CA GLN A 18 10.28 -3.03 12.37
C GLN A 18 9.56 -2.06 13.34
N LEU A 19 8.25 -1.89 13.18
CA LEU A 19 7.44 -0.97 13.98
C LEU A 19 7.32 -1.33 15.46
N HIS A 20 7.59 -2.58 15.83
CA HIS A 20 7.55 -3.00 17.24
C HIS A 20 8.43 -2.11 18.13
N LEU A 21 9.59 -1.69 17.62
CA LEU A 21 10.58 -0.87 18.33
C LEU A 21 10.54 0.62 17.93
N ALA A 22 9.60 1.02 17.08
CA ALA A 22 9.56 2.36 16.51
C ALA A 22 9.01 3.42 17.49
N LYS A 23 9.42 4.68 17.24
CA LYS A 23 8.89 5.87 17.94
C LYS A 23 7.40 6.07 17.64
N ALA A 24 6.70 6.80 18.53
CA ALA A 24 5.27 7.10 18.38
C ALA A 24 4.94 7.73 17.02
N ASP A 25 5.72 8.72 16.56
CA ASP A 25 5.50 9.37 15.26
C ASP A 25 5.52 8.39 14.08
N ALA A 26 6.37 7.36 14.12
CA ALA A 26 6.46 6.34 13.08
C ALA A 26 5.26 5.38 13.14
N LYS A 27 4.74 5.11 14.34
CA LYS A 27 3.50 4.32 14.53
C LYS A 27 2.27 5.09 14.05
N ASP A 28 2.24 6.40 14.24
CA ASP A 28 1.17 7.27 13.75
C ASP A 28 1.18 7.37 12.21
N GLU A 29 2.37 7.52 11.61
CA GLU A 29 2.54 7.49 10.16
C GLU A 29 2.13 6.13 9.58
N TRP A 30 2.54 5.03 10.22
CA TRP A 30 2.11 3.69 9.85
C TRP A 30 0.58 3.53 9.87
N ALA A 31 -0.09 3.97 10.94
CA ALA A 31 -1.54 3.86 11.04
C ALA A 31 -2.27 4.59 9.90
N ARG A 32 -1.74 5.73 9.45
CA ARG A 32 -2.27 6.47 8.29
C ARG A 32 -2.09 5.68 6.99
N LEU A 33 -0.90 5.08 6.79
CA LEU A 33 -0.61 4.27 5.60
C LEU A 33 -1.47 2.99 5.58
N GLU A 34 -1.69 2.35 6.72
CA GLU A 34 -2.55 1.17 6.82
C GLU A 34 -4.02 1.49 6.52
N THR A 35 -4.50 2.66 6.93
CA THR A 35 -5.86 3.11 6.57
C THR A 35 -6.00 3.22 5.04
N GLN A 36 -5.00 3.79 4.37
CA GLN A 36 -4.99 3.86 2.90
C GLN A 36 -4.89 2.48 2.26
N TRP A 37 -4.06 1.58 2.81
CA TRP A 37 -3.97 0.21 2.34
C TRP A 37 -5.32 -0.52 2.39
N ASP A 38 -6.07 -0.39 3.49
CA ASP A 38 -7.38 -1.03 3.66
C ASP A 38 -8.44 -0.49 2.68
N GLU A 39 -8.34 0.78 2.27
CA GLU A 39 -9.22 1.37 1.26
C GLU A 39 -8.91 0.91 -0.17
N ILE A 40 -7.65 0.61 -0.46
CA ILE A 40 -7.15 0.28 -1.81
C ILE A 40 -7.18 -1.23 -2.05
N LYS A 41 -6.88 -2.05 -1.03
CA LYS A 41 -6.86 -3.53 -1.11
C LYS A 41 -8.11 -4.14 -1.76
N PRO A 42 -9.35 -3.82 -1.36
CA PRO A 42 -10.53 -4.43 -1.99
C PRO A 42 -10.67 -4.04 -3.46
N LYS A 43 -10.27 -2.83 -3.84
CA LYS A 43 -10.28 -2.37 -5.25
C LYS A 43 -9.22 -3.10 -6.08
N LEU A 44 -8.07 -3.37 -5.47
CA LEU A 44 -6.99 -4.18 -6.06
C LEU A 44 -7.41 -5.64 -6.29
N GLU A 45 -8.03 -6.28 -5.30
CA GLU A 45 -8.52 -7.66 -5.43
C GLU A 45 -9.67 -7.74 -6.45
N ALA A 46 -10.59 -6.75 -6.45
CA ALA A 46 -11.65 -6.67 -7.46
C ALA A 46 -11.10 -6.46 -8.88
N ALA A 47 -10.08 -5.61 -9.06
CA ALA A 47 -9.42 -5.42 -10.35
C ALA A 47 -8.64 -6.67 -10.81
N ARG A 48 -8.18 -7.50 -9.88
CA ARG A 48 -7.56 -8.81 -10.19
C ARG A 48 -8.60 -9.82 -10.67
N GLU A 49 -9.82 -9.78 -10.14
CA GLU A 49 -10.92 -10.65 -10.56
C GLU A 49 -11.58 -10.15 -11.86
N GLU A 50 -11.71 -8.84 -12.04
CA GLU A 50 -12.17 -8.19 -13.28
C GLU A 50 -11.01 -7.86 -14.23
N VAL A 51 -10.37 -8.87 -14.83
CA VAL A 51 -9.32 -8.62 -15.85
C VAL A 51 -9.88 -8.03 -17.17
N GLY A 52 -11.14 -7.60 -17.24
CA GLY A 52 -11.79 -7.27 -18.51
C GLY A 52 -12.56 -5.97 -18.66
N LYS A 53 -12.88 -5.20 -17.59
CA LYS A 53 -13.94 -4.16 -17.72
C LYS A 53 -13.75 -2.85 -16.97
N THR A 54 -12.71 -2.67 -16.16
CA THR A 54 -12.60 -1.43 -15.37
C THR A 54 -11.98 -0.31 -16.24
N ALA A 55 -12.76 0.75 -16.45
CA ALA A 55 -12.42 1.91 -17.28
C ALA A 55 -11.04 2.52 -16.93
N GLU A 56 -10.29 2.97 -17.95
CA GLU A 56 -8.95 3.58 -17.83
C GLU A 56 -8.81 4.59 -16.68
N SER A 57 -9.85 5.38 -16.40
CA SER A 57 -9.84 6.38 -15.31
C SER A 57 -9.81 5.77 -13.91
N VAL A 58 -10.48 4.64 -13.69
CA VAL A 58 -10.48 3.92 -12.41
C VAL A 58 -9.11 3.26 -12.20
N GLY A 59 -8.52 2.73 -13.28
CA GLY A 59 -7.16 2.21 -13.27
C GLY A 59 -6.11 3.28 -12.94
N ALA A 60 -6.24 4.49 -13.49
CA ALA A 60 -5.34 5.60 -13.20
C ALA A 60 -5.41 6.09 -11.74
N ALA A 61 -6.62 6.27 -11.20
CA ALA A 61 -6.80 6.67 -9.80
C ALA A 61 -6.27 5.61 -8.83
N LEU A 62 -6.55 4.33 -9.11
CA LEU A 62 -6.03 3.21 -8.33
C LEU A 62 -4.49 3.14 -8.40
N GLY A 63 -3.92 3.32 -9.59
CA GLY A 63 -2.48 3.36 -9.81
C GLY A 63 -1.79 4.48 -9.02
N MET A 64 -2.36 5.68 -9.02
CA MET A 64 -1.84 6.81 -8.22
C MET A 64 -1.88 6.51 -6.72
N ALA A 65 -2.97 5.92 -6.22
CA ALA A 65 -3.10 5.56 -4.81
C ALA A 65 -2.08 4.49 -4.37
N ILE A 66 -1.82 3.50 -5.23
CA ILE A 66 -0.78 2.48 -5.01
C ILE A 66 0.62 3.10 -4.95
N GLU A 67 0.92 4.03 -5.87
CA GLU A 67 2.22 4.70 -5.92
C GLU A 67 2.44 5.61 -4.70
N GLU A 68 1.42 6.34 -4.27
CA GLU A 68 1.44 7.14 -3.04
C GLU A 68 1.76 6.27 -1.82
N LEU A 69 1.05 5.14 -1.69
CA LEU A 69 1.20 4.22 -0.57
C LEU A 69 2.60 3.57 -0.56
N LYS A 70 3.10 3.15 -1.72
CA LYS A 70 4.45 2.63 -1.87
C LYS A 70 5.50 3.64 -1.41
N LYS A 71 5.39 4.89 -1.86
CA LYS A 71 6.30 5.96 -1.42
C LYS A 71 6.19 6.22 0.08
N GLY A 72 4.99 6.14 0.65
CA GLY A 72 4.76 6.22 2.08
C GLY A 72 5.52 5.16 2.87
N TYR A 73 5.39 3.89 2.47
CA TYR A 73 6.14 2.78 3.05
C TYR A 73 7.65 2.94 2.91
N GLU A 74 8.15 3.36 1.74
CA GLU A 74 9.58 3.61 1.55
C GLU A 74 10.11 4.73 2.46
N ARG A 75 9.38 5.83 2.61
CA ARG A 75 9.75 6.93 3.52
C ARG A 75 9.76 6.47 4.97
N LEU A 76 8.72 5.73 5.39
CA LEU A 76 8.65 5.20 6.75
C LEU A 76 9.82 4.26 7.01
N ARG A 77 10.12 3.34 6.08
CA ARG A 77 11.25 2.41 6.20
C ARG A 77 12.59 3.12 6.36
N ASN A 78 12.79 4.22 5.65
CA ASN A 78 14.04 4.98 5.73
C ASN A 78 14.20 5.76 7.05
N ARG A 79 13.14 5.87 7.84
CA ARG A 79 13.11 6.59 9.12
C ARG A 79 13.06 5.68 10.35
N LEU A 80 12.79 4.38 10.14
CA LEU A 80 12.86 3.32 11.15
C LEU A 80 14.30 2.85 11.35
#